data_AF-A0A8T7DSY3-F1
#
_entry.id   AF-A0A8T7DSY3-F1
#
_cell.length_a   1.000
_cell.length_b   1.000
_cell.length_c   1.000
_cell.angle_alpha   90.00
_cell.angle_beta   90.00
_cell.angle_gamma   90.00
#
_symmetry.space_group_name_H-M   'P 1'
#
loop_
_entity.id
_entity.type
_entity.pdbx_description
1 polymer ?
#
loop_
_entity_poly.entity_id
_entity_poly.type
_entity_poly.pdbx_seq_one_letter_code
_entity_poly.pdbx_strand_id
1 'polypeptide(L)'
;MIRFRFNKALVLAILSTFGCHAVGLAAPTVVDKEIVEPVSPPGTTERLNSANDCSGIASWAFDACNKAAGLRLSCDKVQRDTEADCQSLASTRGDIHVVSVYQDGSFAPAELFIKDGDTVLWSFYDRGEAIIPVDVDVAPITPTGKPDASICQAYKVYDPQDPNEFTGPMRRTVSGIFVLNRERKPGDDTIPTVIEPELTDADFTGALIRMKWSDVHLGPGTFDWSHLDQQIEELVDSGKMYSLVFKAGQKCTDQDDTQVCAGTPEWIFDSSVTQASAATKLELMSAPSFPDPGSCGVPRTLGSPADPNYRTHYFELLQAAAQHLMEKNAWYQSLAYIKPSGANLFSAENRLPNQCWSPTDSGLTEDECNCTLTEGAPSKIKPCVCNPQIWSVDGNYTPAALYEFYSLQTGLLARAFPDKDMSYMLIQAGFPLINDAGEYEGQNVVDEKGKYSSEPVPARAPLYPLPGETEQTVDIIKRGFAEHGYRFAVQHNALKDDGTPNKQVRDANITGLFTGYQTVNDLGDADRLGSALDDALEFNAVFVEVYQKDLIDDDSARAEFDGKSLAAWDSLFHQQRRGDNFREKAGDPFPLVHGHTFTRTLPSTRGNQTLQYVVSPRCKENPQIGKIHILPN
;
A
#
# COMPACT_ATOMS: atom_id res chain seq x y z
N MET A 1 16.17 24.30 29.56
CA MET A 1 16.49 25.43 28.66
C MET A 1 17.69 25.01 27.80
N ILE A 2 17.43 24.32 26.69
CA ILE A 2 18.46 23.73 25.81
C ILE A 2 18.82 24.78 24.76
N ARG A 3 20.08 25.23 24.73
CA ARG A 3 20.59 26.15 23.70
C ARG A 3 21.17 25.33 22.55
N PHE A 4 20.56 25.39 21.38
CA PHE A 4 21.19 24.94 20.14
C PHE A 4 22.23 25.97 19.70
N ARG A 5 23.47 25.52 19.48
CA ARG A 5 24.51 26.29 18.78
C ARG A 5 24.56 25.81 17.34
N PHE A 6 24.16 26.64 16.40
CA PHE A 6 24.41 26.39 14.98
C PHE A 6 25.88 26.66 14.64
N ASN A 7 26.47 25.77 13.86
CA ASN A 7 27.85 25.87 13.39
C ASN A 7 27.93 26.94 12.29
N LYS A 8 28.62 28.05 12.58
CA LYS A 8 28.85 29.17 11.64
C LYS A 8 29.40 28.75 10.28
N ALA A 9 30.12 27.62 10.21
CA ALA A 9 30.68 27.11 8.96
C ALA A 9 29.61 26.65 7.96
N LEU A 10 28.49 26.11 8.43
CA LEU A 10 27.40 25.62 7.57
C LEU A 10 26.62 26.78 6.92
N VAL A 11 26.41 27.86 7.68
CA VAL A 11 25.76 29.08 7.19
C VAL A 11 26.64 29.81 6.17
N LEU A 12 27.96 29.81 6.38
CA LEU A 12 28.92 30.39 5.44
C LEU A 12 29.02 29.59 4.12
N ALA A 13 28.88 28.26 4.16
CA ALA A 13 28.88 27.41 2.96
C ALA A 13 27.66 27.69 2.08
N ILE A 14 26.47 27.81 2.68
CA ILE A 14 25.22 28.11 1.96
C ILE A 14 25.27 29.50 1.32
N LEU A 15 25.82 30.50 2.01
CA LEU A 15 25.92 31.87 1.48
C LEU A 15 26.95 32.00 0.33
N SER A 16 27.96 31.13 0.27
CA SER A 16 28.94 31.15 -0.81
C SER A 16 28.37 30.67 -2.15
N THR A 17 27.38 29.76 -2.12
CA THR A 17 26.68 29.24 -3.31
C THR A 17 25.81 30.30 -3.98
N PHE A 18 25.45 31.38 -3.27
CA PHE A 18 24.63 32.49 -3.77
C PHE A 18 25.43 33.80 -3.96
N GLY A 19 26.77 33.75 -3.96
CA GLY A 19 27.61 34.90 -4.33
C GLY A 19 27.57 36.11 -3.39
N CYS A 20 27.13 35.95 -2.14
CA CYS A 20 27.06 37.06 -1.18
C CYS A 20 28.29 37.10 -0.26
N HIS A 21 28.93 38.27 -0.11
CA HIS A 21 29.95 38.53 0.91
C HIS A 21 29.33 39.29 2.10
N ALA A 22 29.49 38.75 3.32
CA ALA A 22 28.91 39.33 4.52
C ALA A 22 29.91 40.22 5.28
N VAL A 23 29.50 41.43 5.64
CA VAL A 23 30.13 42.25 6.69
C VAL A 23 29.06 42.67 7.70
N GLY A 24 29.26 42.23 8.96
CA GLY A 24 28.67 42.80 10.19
C GLY A 24 27.14 42.75 10.37
N LEU A 25 26.64 41.90 11.27
CA LEU A 25 25.25 41.94 11.74
C LEU A 25 25.18 42.28 13.24
N ALA A 26 24.29 43.22 13.60
CA ALA A 26 23.78 43.44 14.94
C ALA A 26 22.35 42.86 15.06
N ALA A 27 21.97 42.42 16.26
CA ALA A 27 20.76 41.63 16.55
C ALA A 27 19.45 42.47 16.54
N PRO A 28 18.28 41.87 16.22
CA PRO A 28 17.01 42.59 16.21
C PRO A 28 16.18 42.41 17.49
N THR A 29 15.35 43.42 17.76
CA THR A 29 14.36 43.54 18.84
C THR A 29 13.02 42.90 18.44
N VAL A 30 12.32 42.32 19.42
CA VAL A 30 11.01 41.65 19.30
C VAL A 30 9.87 42.67 19.21
N VAL A 31 8.89 42.42 18.34
CA VAL A 31 7.58 43.12 18.33
C VAL A 31 6.48 42.06 18.24
N ASP A 32 5.56 42.09 19.21
CA ASP A 32 4.35 41.28 19.27
C ASP A 32 3.25 41.84 18.34
N LYS A 33 2.46 40.95 17.72
CA LYS A 33 1.19 41.32 17.07
C LYS A 33 0.13 40.22 17.24
N GLU A 34 -1.05 40.66 17.66
CA GLU A 34 -2.30 39.89 17.78
C GLU A 34 -2.84 39.44 16.41
N ILE A 35 -3.48 38.27 16.41
CA ILE A 35 -4.15 37.63 15.28
C ILE A 35 -5.66 37.93 15.39
N VAL A 36 -6.26 38.42 14.29
CA VAL A 36 -7.72 38.57 14.11
C VAL A 36 -8.18 37.51 13.10
N GLU A 37 -9.30 36.86 13.39
CA GLU A 37 -9.93 35.77 12.63
C GLU A 37 -10.38 36.17 11.20
N PRO A 38 -10.49 35.22 10.25
CA PRO A 38 -10.91 35.51 8.89
C PRO A 38 -12.44 35.44 8.71
N VAL A 39 -12.97 36.45 8.01
CA VAL A 39 -14.34 36.51 7.47
C VAL A 39 -14.39 35.81 6.11
N SER A 40 -15.41 34.99 5.88
CA SER A 40 -15.67 34.25 4.62
C SER A 40 -16.02 35.16 3.43
N PRO A 41 -15.65 34.82 2.18
CA PRO A 41 -16.10 35.57 1.00
C PRO A 41 -17.36 34.96 0.35
N PRO A 42 -18.22 35.77 -0.30
CA PRO A 42 -19.35 35.29 -1.08
C PRO A 42 -18.94 34.87 -2.49
N GLY A 43 -19.66 33.90 -3.04
CA GLY A 43 -19.42 33.34 -4.37
C GLY A 43 -19.85 34.25 -5.53
N THR A 44 -18.99 34.33 -6.54
CA THR A 44 -19.30 34.57 -7.95
C THR A 44 -18.17 34.00 -8.80
N THR A 45 -18.52 33.37 -9.92
CA THR A 45 -17.59 32.89 -10.96
C THR A 45 -16.85 34.08 -11.59
N GLU A 46 -15.63 34.34 -11.13
CA GLU A 46 -14.72 35.34 -11.71
C GLU A 46 -13.69 34.66 -12.62
N ARG A 47 -13.63 35.08 -13.89
CA ARG A 47 -12.52 34.74 -14.80
C ARG A 47 -11.27 35.44 -14.32
N LEU A 48 -10.25 34.70 -13.89
CA LEU A 48 -8.90 35.21 -13.65
C LEU A 48 -8.16 35.41 -14.98
N ASN A 49 -8.44 36.52 -15.67
CA ASN A 49 -7.76 36.89 -16.91
C ASN A 49 -7.14 38.29 -16.76
N SER A 50 -5.89 38.42 -16.29
CA SER A 50 -4.95 39.45 -16.80
C SER A 50 -3.62 39.50 -16.03
N ALA A 51 -2.58 39.97 -16.73
CA ALA A 51 -1.24 40.34 -16.27
C ALA A 51 -1.15 41.36 -15.11
N ASN A 52 -2.28 41.76 -14.51
CA ASN A 52 -2.31 42.77 -13.44
C ASN A 52 -1.93 42.21 -12.05
N ASP A 53 -1.91 40.89 -11.87
CA ASP A 53 -1.51 40.25 -10.60
C ASP A 53 0.02 40.19 -10.39
N CYS A 54 0.82 40.46 -11.43
CA CYS A 54 2.28 40.54 -11.33
C CYS A 54 2.75 41.79 -10.53
N SER A 55 1.90 42.80 -10.39
CA SER A 55 2.22 44.02 -9.63
C SER A 55 2.38 43.76 -8.12
N GLY A 56 1.67 42.78 -7.57
CA GLY A 56 1.75 42.41 -6.15
C GLY A 56 3.04 41.68 -5.78
N ILE A 57 3.52 40.79 -6.65
CA ILE A 57 4.76 40.02 -6.45
C ILE A 57 5.99 40.93 -6.64
N ALA A 58 5.97 41.80 -7.65
CA ALA A 58 7.02 42.81 -7.86
C ALA A 58 7.10 43.78 -6.66
N SER A 59 5.95 44.20 -6.10
CA SER A 59 5.89 45.05 -4.91
C SER A 59 6.51 44.39 -3.66
N TRP A 60 6.23 43.11 -3.42
CA TRP A 60 6.80 42.37 -2.29
C TRP A 60 8.32 42.15 -2.43
N ALA A 61 8.79 41.82 -3.64
CA ALA A 61 10.22 41.70 -3.93
C ALA A 61 10.95 43.06 -3.81
N PHE A 62 10.30 44.15 -4.22
CA PHE A 62 10.80 45.52 -4.11
C PHE A 62 10.90 45.97 -2.63
N ASP A 63 9.90 45.66 -1.82
CA ASP A 63 9.90 45.93 -0.37
C ASP A 63 10.92 45.09 0.40
N ALA A 64 11.10 43.82 0.02
CA ALA A 64 12.12 42.94 0.59
C ALA A 64 13.55 43.41 0.23
N CYS A 65 13.76 43.90 -1.00
CA CYS A 65 15.04 44.43 -1.47
C CYS A 65 15.38 45.76 -0.78
N ASN A 66 14.40 46.68 -0.65
CA ASN A 66 14.58 47.96 0.03
C ASN A 66 14.78 47.82 1.55
N LYS A 67 14.19 46.80 2.19
CA LYS A 67 14.42 46.51 3.62
C LYS A 67 15.77 45.84 3.89
N ALA A 68 16.35 45.15 2.91
CA ALA A 68 17.59 44.40 3.07
C ALA A 68 18.87 45.21 2.76
N ALA A 69 18.79 46.28 1.97
CA ALA A 69 19.98 47.02 1.54
C ALA A 69 19.84 48.53 1.76
N GLY A 70 20.59 49.08 2.73
CA GLY A 70 20.89 50.51 2.83
C GLY A 70 21.84 51.03 1.74
N LEU A 71 21.78 50.47 0.52
CA LEU A 71 22.68 50.78 -0.60
C LEU A 71 21.87 50.96 -1.89
N ARG A 72 22.04 52.12 -2.52
CA ARG A 72 21.53 52.43 -3.86
C ARG A 72 22.25 51.58 -4.91
N LEU A 73 21.77 50.37 -5.15
CA LEU A 73 21.99 49.66 -6.41
C LEU A 73 20.86 50.02 -7.38
N SER A 74 21.17 50.06 -8.68
CA SER A 74 20.20 50.33 -9.74
C SER A 74 19.20 49.18 -9.86
N CYS A 75 18.05 49.32 -9.19
CA CYS A 75 16.94 48.37 -9.23
C CYS A 75 16.27 48.25 -10.61
N ASP A 76 16.51 49.19 -11.52
CA ASP A 76 15.90 49.23 -12.86
C ASP A 76 16.31 48.06 -13.75
N LYS A 77 17.45 47.40 -13.48
CA LYS A 77 17.90 46.23 -14.23
C LYS A 77 17.27 44.95 -13.68
N VAL A 78 17.24 44.79 -12.36
CA VAL A 78 16.58 43.65 -11.70
C VAL A 78 15.08 43.65 -12.00
N GLN A 79 14.42 44.79 -11.94
CA GLN A 79 13.00 44.89 -12.26
C GLN A 79 12.69 44.52 -13.72
N ARG A 80 13.49 45.01 -14.69
CA ARG A 80 13.32 44.66 -16.11
C ARG A 80 13.60 43.19 -16.42
N ASP A 81 14.64 42.62 -15.83
CA ASP A 81 14.97 41.20 -16.03
C ASP A 81 13.89 40.31 -15.36
N THR A 82 13.37 40.69 -14.19
CA THR A 82 12.30 39.96 -13.49
C THR A 82 10.94 40.10 -14.18
N GLU A 83 10.66 41.25 -14.81
CA GLU A 83 9.41 41.51 -15.52
C GLU A 83 9.40 40.83 -16.90
N ALA A 84 10.55 40.77 -17.59
CA ALA A 84 10.73 39.96 -18.79
C ALA A 84 10.65 38.45 -18.50
N ASP A 85 11.25 37.99 -17.40
CA ASP A 85 11.16 36.60 -16.96
C ASP A 85 9.74 36.25 -16.46
N CYS A 86 9.04 37.17 -15.77
CA CYS A 86 7.65 36.98 -15.38
C CYS A 86 6.69 37.03 -16.58
N GLN A 87 6.92 37.87 -17.59
CA GLN A 87 6.11 37.88 -18.81
C GLN A 87 6.37 36.64 -19.68
N SER A 88 7.61 36.15 -19.71
CA SER A 88 8.00 34.86 -20.29
C SER A 88 7.34 33.68 -19.56
N LEU A 89 7.31 33.70 -18.22
CA LEU A 89 6.65 32.69 -17.38
C LEU A 89 5.11 32.78 -17.43
N ALA A 90 4.56 33.98 -17.60
CA ALA A 90 3.13 34.22 -17.73
C ALA A 90 2.62 33.90 -19.15
N SER A 91 3.45 34.04 -20.19
CA SER A 91 3.10 33.60 -21.55
C SER A 91 3.36 32.11 -21.79
N THR A 92 3.98 31.40 -20.85
CA THR A 92 4.20 29.95 -20.91
C THR A 92 3.25 29.15 -20.03
N ARG A 93 2.44 29.81 -19.18
CA ARG A 93 1.34 29.12 -18.48
C ARG A 93 0.14 29.03 -19.41
N GLY A 94 -0.21 27.81 -19.81
CA GLY A 94 -1.46 27.56 -20.52
C GLY A 94 -2.68 27.93 -19.67
N ASP A 95 -3.82 28.04 -20.34
CA ASP A 95 -5.10 28.39 -19.71
C ASP A 95 -5.58 27.24 -18.82
N ILE A 96 -6.37 27.58 -17.78
CA ILE A 96 -7.03 26.59 -16.92
C ILE A 96 -8.49 26.46 -17.34
N HIS A 97 -8.90 25.23 -17.65
CA HIS A 97 -10.26 24.86 -18.03
C HIS A 97 -10.90 24.00 -16.95
N VAL A 98 -12.21 24.07 -16.79
CA VAL A 98 -12.95 23.27 -15.80
C VAL A 98 -14.02 22.43 -16.50
N VAL A 99 -14.04 21.13 -16.19
CA VAL A 99 -15.07 20.18 -16.59
C VAL A 99 -15.81 19.72 -15.33
N SER A 100 -17.11 19.96 -15.25
CA SER A 100 -17.95 19.41 -14.19
C SER A 100 -18.40 18.01 -14.57
N VAL A 101 -18.26 17.05 -13.65
CA VAL A 101 -18.79 15.70 -13.76
C VAL A 101 -20.07 15.62 -12.93
N TYR A 102 -21.17 15.23 -13.56
CA TYR A 102 -22.46 15.11 -12.90
C TYR A 102 -22.70 13.68 -12.39
N GLN A 103 -23.69 13.55 -11.49
CA GLN A 103 -24.08 12.28 -10.88
C GLN A 103 -24.42 11.17 -11.89
N ASP A 104 -24.93 11.54 -13.07
CA ASP A 104 -25.25 10.60 -14.15
C ASP A 104 -24.04 10.22 -15.03
N GLY A 105 -22.83 10.66 -14.64
CA GLY A 105 -21.58 10.47 -15.36
C GLY A 105 -21.37 11.45 -16.53
N SER A 106 -22.34 12.34 -16.82
CA SER A 106 -22.20 13.30 -17.92
C SER A 106 -21.25 14.45 -17.57
N PHE A 107 -20.78 15.15 -18.60
CA PHE A 107 -19.74 16.18 -18.50
C PHE A 107 -20.24 17.54 -18.98
N ALA A 108 -19.84 18.63 -18.30
CA ALA A 108 -20.03 20.00 -18.77
C ALA A 108 -18.71 20.81 -18.73
N PRO A 109 -18.16 21.21 -19.89
CA PRO A 109 -18.58 20.81 -21.23
C PRO A 109 -18.24 19.34 -21.52
N ALA A 110 -19.01 18.69 -22.40
CA ALA A 110 -18.71 17.32 -22.86
C ALA A 110 -17.53 17.25 -23.84
N GLU A 111 -17.27 18.35 -24.53
CA GLU A 111 -16.17 18.51 -25.48
C GLU A 111 -15.43 19.81 -25.17
N LEU A 112 -14.12 19.73 -25.04
CA LEU A 112 -13.27 20.85 -24.68
C LEU A 112 -12.13 21.01 -25.71
N PHE A 113 -11.87 22.25 -26.13
CA PHE A 113 -10.77 22.59 -27.02
C PHE A 113 -9.72 23.37 -26.24
N ILE A 114 -8.50 22.87 -26.23
CA ILE A 114 -7.38 23.41 -25.46
C ILE A 114 -6.14 23.56 -26.34
N LYS A 115 -5.15 24.32 -25.86
CA LYS A 115 -3.83 24.43 -26.47
C LYS A 115 -2.81 23.56 -25.73
N ASP A 116 -1.65 23.39 -26.34
CA ASP A 116 -0.48 22.79 -25.69
C ASP A 116 -0.10 23.58 -24.43
N GLY A 117 0.06 22.88 -23.30
CA GLY A 117 0.36 23.49 -22.00
C GLY A 117 -0.86 23.94 -21.18
N ASP A 118 -2.08 23.85 -21.71
CA ASP A 118 -3.30 24.12 -20.95
C ASP A 118 -3.56 23.04 -19.89
N THR A 119 -4.20 23.43 -18.79
CA THR A 119 -4.60 22.54 -17.70
C THR A 119 -6.10 22.35 -17.69
N VAL A 120 -6.56 21.10 -17.57
CA VAL A 120 -7.98 20.78 -17.35
C VAL A 120 -8.17 20.32 -15.93
N LEU A 121 -9.15 20.89 -15.24
CA LEU A 121 -9.60 20.49 -13.92
C LEU A 121 -10.96 19.79 -14.05
N TRP A 122 -11.06 18.55 -13.59
CA TRP A 122 -12.33 17.83 -13.44
C TRP A 122 -12.83 18.01 -12.02
N SER A 123 -14.06 18.48 -11.88
CA SER A 123 -14.77 18.58 -10.59
C SER A 123 -15.77 17.44 -10.50
N PHE A 124 -15.54 16.50 -9.59
CA PHE A 124 -16.36 15.30 -9.40
C PHE A 124 -17.59 15.56 -8.54
N TYR A 125 -18.64 14.78 -8.79
CA TYR A 125 -19.83 14.76 -7.94
C TYR A 125 -19.56 13.95 -6.67
N ASP A 126 -18.88 12.80 -6.82
CA ASP A 126 -18.59 11.88 -5.72
C ASP A 126 -17.09 11.59 -5.58
N ARG A 127 -16.70 11.17 -4.38
CA ARG A 127 -15.32 10.79 -4.03
C ARG A 127 -14.86 9.51 -4.69
N GLY A 128 -15.76 8.59 -5.03
CA GLY A 128 -15.46 7.35 -5.74
C GLY A 128 -15.19 7.55 -7.24
N GLU A 129 -15.45 8.73 -7.79
CA GLU A 129 -15.30 8.99 -9.23
C GLU A 129 -13.84 9.21 -9.63
N ALA A 130 -13.55 8.82 -10.88
CA ALA A 130 -12.30 9.06 -11.57
C ALA A 130 -12.54 9.10 -13.07
N ILE A 131 -11.79 9.95 -13.77
CA ILE A 131 -11.72 9.92 -15.23
C ILE A 131 -10.71 8.85 -15.67
N ILE A 132 -11.10 8.06 -16.66
CA ILE A 132 -10.26 7.02 -17.24
C ILE A 132 -10.17 7.24 -18.76
N PRO A 133 -8.96 7.40 -19.34
CA PRO A 133 -8.77 7.42 -20.77
C PRO A 133 -9.24 6.11 -21.42
N VAL A 134 -9.93 6.23 -22.55
CA VAL A 134 -10.43 5.11 -23.34
C VAL A 134 -9.95 5.19 -24.79
N ASP A 135 -9.88 4.02 -25.44
CA ASP A 135 -9.60 3.90 -26.86
C ASP A 135 -10.90 3.57 -27.62
N VAL A 136 -11.51 4.59 -28.23
CA VAL A 136 -12.74 4.40 -29.00
C VAL A 136 -12.52 3.67 -30.32
N ASP A 137 -11.29 3.56 -30.82
CA ASP A 137 -11.04 2.85 -32.07
C ASP A 137 -11.19 1.33 -31.87
N VAL A 138 -11.09 0.88 -30.61
CA VAL A 138 -11.27 -0.52 -30.20
C VAL A 138 -12.72 -0.84 -29.83
N ALA A 139 -13.52 0.16 -29.44
CA ALA A 139 -14.93 -0.01 -29.07
C ALA A 139 -15.88 0.40 -30.21
N PRO A 140 -16.74 -0.50 -30.72
CA PRO A 140 -17.68 -0.15 -31.78
C PRO A 140 -18.67 0.93 -31.32
N ILE A 141 -18.73 2.04 -32.06
CA ILE A 141 -19.80 3.03 -31.89
C ILE A 141 -21.06 2.44 -32.51
N THR A 142 -22.17 2.43 -31.76
CA THR A 142 -23.45 1.93 -32.29
C THR A 142 -23.90 2.77 -33.49
N PRO A 143 -24.76 2.25 -34.40
CA PRO A 143 -25.31 3.03 -35.51
C PRO A 143 -26.06 4.30 -35.08
N THR A 144 -26.47 4.38 -33.80
CA THR A 144 -27.14 5.54 -33.21
C THR A 144 -26.20 6.68 -32.82
N GLY A 145 -24.88 6.49 -32.99
CA GLY A 145 -23.85 7.42 -32.54
C GLY A 145 -23.62 7.41 -31.03
N LYS A 146 -24.31 6.54 -30.29
CA LYS A 146 -24.06 6.32 -28.86
C LYS A 146 -22.91 5.33 -28.67
N PRO A 147 -22.04 5.57 -27.67
CA PRO A 147 -21.08 4.57 -27.22
C PRO A 147 -21.83 3.29 -26.85
N ASP A 148 -21.31 2.15 -27.30
CA ASP A 148 -21.73 0.87 -26.77
C ASP A 148 -21.14 0.70 -25.35
N ALA A 149 -21.77 -0.12 -24.50
CA ALA A 149 -21.27 -0.44 -23.17
C ALA A 149 -19.85 -1.05 -23.20
N SER A 150 -19.44 -1.61 -24.34
CA SER A 150 -18.07 -2.07 -24.60
C SER A 150 -17.01 -0.97 -24.46
N ILE A 151 -17.36 0.33 -24.51
CA ILE A 151 -16.40 1.40 -24.25
C ILE A 151 -15.78 1.31 -22.85
N CYS A 152 -16.53 0.75 -21.89
CA CYS A 152 -16.09 0.53 -20.51
C CYS A 152 -15.13 -0.66 -20.37
N GLN A 153 -14.83 -1.34 -21.47
CA GLN A 153 -13.80 -2.37 -21.54
C GLN A 153 -12.62 -1.93 -22.40
N ALA A 154 -12.73 -0.78 -23.09
CA ALA A 154 -11.68 -0.21 -23.94
C ALA A 154 -10.83 0.81 -23.18
N TYR A 155 -10.51 0.53 -21.92
CA TYR A 155 -9.56 1.34 -21.17
C TYR A 155 -8.18 1.30 -21.82
N LYS A 156 -7.48 2.43 -21.83
CA LYS A 156 -6.08 2.45 -22.25
C LYS A 156 -5.19 1.75 -21.24
N VAL A 157 -4.02 1.32 -21.72
CA VAL A 157 -2.89 0.92 -20.87
C VAL A 157 -2.42 2.14 -20.07
N TYR A 158 -2.16 1.95 -18.77
CA TYR A 158 -1.51 2.93 -17.91
C TYR A 158 -0.06 3.07 -18.29
N ASP A 159 0.32 4.25 -18.76
CA ASP A 159 1.70 4.60 -19.04
C ASP A 159 2.10 5.85 -18.27
N PRO A 160 2.85 5.72 -17.15
CA PRO A 160 3.29 6.88 -16.39
C PRO A 160 4.30 7.77 -17.14
N GLN A 161 4.78 7.35 -18.32
CA GLN A 161 5.63 8.15 -19.19
C GLN A 161 4.85 8.88 -20.30
N ASP A 162 3.57 8.56 -20.55
CA ASP A 162 2.74 9.32 -21.48
C ASP A 162 2.44 10.69 -20.84
N PRO A 163 2.86 11.82 -21.44
CA PRO A 163 2.53 13.15 -20.91
C PRO A 163 1.02 13.45 -20.91
N ASN A 164 0.21 12.63 -21.57
CA ASN A 164 -1.25 12.66 -21.53
C ASN A 164 -1.85 11.42 -20.85
N GLU A 165 -1.11 10.76 -19.95
CA GLU A 165 -1.72 9.89 -18.95
C GLU A 165 -2.38 10.76 -17.88
N PHE A 166 -3.69 10.96 -18.01
CA PHE A 166 -4.49 11.82 -17.14
C PHE A 166 -5.49 11.06 -16.28
N THR A 167 -5.37 9.73 -16.20
CA THR A 167 -6.17 8.90 -15.29
C THR A 167 -6.15 9.48 -13.90
N GLY A 168 -7.32 9.74 -13.32
CA GLY A 168 -7.35 10.21 -11.95
C GLY A 168 -8.70 10.68 -11.41
N PRO A 169 -8.75 10.99 -10.11
CA PRO A 169 -7.59 11.07 -9.22
C PRO A 169 -7.01 9.68 -8.93
N MET A 170 -5.67 9.60 -8.95
CA MET A 170 -4.98 8.40 -8.52
C MET A 170 -5.11 8.27 -7.02
N ARG A 171 -5.66 7.15 -6.59
CA ARG A 171 -5.90 6.90 -5.18
C ARG A 171 -4.58 6.66 -4.48
N ARG A 172 -4.23 7.56 -3.58
CA ARG A 172 -3.05 7.48 -2.71
C ARG A 172 -3.52 7.53 -1.28
N THR A 173 -2.85 6.81 -0.40
CA THR A 173 -2.99 6.85 1.07
C THR A 173 -4.42 6.62 1.51
N VAL A 174 -4.95 5.54 0.95
CA VAL A 174 -6.36 5.22 0.97
C VAL A 174 -6.84 5.02 2.40
N SER A 175 -8.07 5.42 2.63
CA SER A 175 -8.75 5.34 3.91
C SER A 175 -10.08 4.63 3.73
N GLY A 176 -10.75 4.27 4.83
CA GLY A 176 -12.06 3.63 4.81
C GLY A 176 -12.02 2.16 5.19
N ILE A 177 -13.11 1.46 4.91
CA ILE A 177 -13.30 0.05 5.25
C ILE A 177 -13.08 -0.82 4.02
N PHE A 178 -12.28 -1.86 4.19
CA PHE A 178 -11.99 -2.87 3.18
C PHE A 178 -12.52 -4.22 3.63
N VAL A 179 -13.25 -4.91 2.75
CA VAL A 179 -13.71 -6.28 3.03
C VAL A 179 -12.62 -7.29 2.67
N LEU A 180 -12.28 -8.16 3.61
CA LEU A 180 -11.32 -9.23 3.40
C LEU A 180 -12.03 -10.41 2.72
N ASN A 181 -11.66 -10.71 1.47
CA ASN A 181 -12.26 -11.79 0.69
C ASN A 181 -12.14 -13.15 1.41
N ARG A 182 -13.14 -14.05 1.30
CA ARG A 182 -12.95 -15.44 1.77
C ARG A 182 -11.87 -16.12 0.93
N GLU A 183 -10.92 -16.80 1.59
CA GLU A 183 -9.93 -17.60 0.86
C GLU A 183 -10.63 -18.78 0.18
N ARG A 184 -10.34 -18.99 -1.11
CA ARG A 184 -10.79 -20.16 -1.85
C ARG A 184 -10.35 -21.44 -1.12
N LYS A 185 -11.31 -22.28 -0.74
CA LYS A 185 -11.03 -23.58 -0.16
C LYS A 185 -10.42 -24.50 -1.24
N PRO A 186 -9.36 -25.25 -0.95
CA PRO A 186 -8.89 -26.33 -1.81
C PRO A 186 -10.04 -27.26 -2.22
N GLY A 187 -10.14 -27.58 -3.52
CA GLY A 187 -11.19 -28.44 -4.06
C GLY A 187 -12.56 -27.78 -4.26
N ASP A 188 -12.71 -26.50 -3.90
CA ASP A 188 -13.89 -25.73 -4.25
C ASP A 188 -13.69 -25.15 -5.66
N ASP A 189 -14.37 -25.74 -6.65
CA ASP A 189 -14.42 -25.24 -8.02
C ASP A 189 -15.29 -23.99 -8.15
N THR A 190 -16.12 -23.69 -7.13
CA THR A 190 -16.76 -22.39 -7.07
C THR A 190 -15.73 -21.38 -6.63
N ILE A 191 -15.39 -20.48 -7.55
CA ILE A 191 -14.64 -19.28 -7.24
C ILE A 191 -15.55 -18.46 -6.32
N PRO A 192 -15.20 -18.25 -5.03
CA PRO A 192 -15.95 -17.30 -4.23
C PRO A 192 -15.75 -15.94 -4.89
N THR A 193 -16.82 -15.36 -5.42
CA THR A 193 -16.79 -13.96 -5.85
C THR A 193 -16.45 -13.13 -4.61
N VAL A 194 -15.58 -12.14 -4.76
CA VAL A 194 -15.12 -11.32 -3.61
C VAL A 194 -16.28 -10.58 -2.98
N ILE A 195 -17.25 -10.25 -3.83
CA ILE A 195 -18.41 -9.45 -3.48
C ILE A 195 -19.61 -10.27 -3.92
N GLU A 196 -20.26 -10.93 -2.96
CA GLU A 196 -21.65 -11.35 -3.17
C GLU A 196 -22.48 -10.08 -3.45
N PRO A 197 -23.54 -10.10 -4.27
CA PRO A 197 -24.33 -8.90 -4.60
C PRO A 197 -24.76 -8.07 -3.37
N GLU A 198 -24.92 -8.70 -2.23
CA GLU A 198 -25.23 -8.07 -0.95
C GLU A 198 -24.11 -7.13 -0.45
N LEU A 199 -22.88 -7.31 -0.92
CA LEU A 199 -21.74 -6.45 -0.64
C LEU A 199 -21.54 -5.36 -1.71
N THR A 200 -22.13 -5.47 -2.92
CA THR A 200 -22.07 -4.35 -3.88
C THR A 200 -22.87 -3.15 -3.38
N ASP A 201 -23.92 -3.42 -2.59
CA ASP A 201 -24.79 -2.40 -1.99
C ASP A 201 -24.26 -1.83 -0.68
N ALA A 202 -23.19 -2.40 -0.11
CA ALA A 202 -22.68 -1.97 1.18
C ALA A 202 -21.71 -0.78 1.05
N ASP A 203 -21.84 0.16 1.98
CA ASP A 203 -21.09 1.41 2.04
C ASP A 203 -19.66 1.24 2.59
N PHE A 204 -18.88 0.33 2.01
CA PHE A 204 -17.44 0.21 2.26
C PHE A 204 -16.62 0.72 1.05
N THR A 205 -15.37 1.09 1.30
CA THR A 205 -14.45 1.64 0.30
C THR A 205 -13.98 0.61 -0.73
N GLY A 206 -13.61 -0.60 -0.29
CA GLY A 206 -13.06 -1.61 -1.19
C GLY A 206 -12.95 -3.02 -0.62
N ALA A 207 -12.14 -3.87 -1.24
CA ALA A 207 -11.81 -5.20 -0.74
C ALA A 207 -10.30 -5.48 -0.75
N LEU A 208 -9.82 -6.36 0.12
CA LEU A 208 -8.48 -6.95 -0.01
C LEU A 208 -8.60 -8.26 -0.80
N ILE A 209 -7.95 -8.30 -1.96
CA ILE A 209 -7.71 -9.49 -2.77
C ILE A 209 -6.46 -10.20 -2.26
N ARG A 210 -6.63 -11.45 -1.85
CA ARG A 210 -5.54 -12.34 -1.41
C ARG A 210 -5.31 -13.45 -2.42
N MET A 211 -4.16 -13.41 -3.08
CA MET A 211 -3.75 -14.42 -4.06
C MET A 211 -2.65 -15.31 -3.46
N LYS A 212 -2.73 -16.61 -3.70
CA LYS A 212 -1.59 -17.50 -3.44
C LYS A 212 -0.62 -17.37 -4.60
N TRP A 213 0.67 -17.37 -4.30
CA TRP A 213 1.68 -17.35 -5.36
C TRP A 213 1.57 -18.60 -6.25
N SER A 214 1.40 -19.79 -5.66
CA SER A 214 1.18 -21.06 -6.37
C SER A 214 0.02 -21.05 -7.38
N ASP A 215 -1.03 -20.28 -7.09
CA ASP A 215 -2.25 -20.26 -7.90
C ASP A 215 -2.10 -19.33 -9.12
N VAL A 216 -1.08 -18.45 -9.11
CA VAL A 216 -0.87 -17.42 -10.13
C VAL A 216 0.38 -17.67 -10.97
N HIS A 217 1.51 -18.05 -10.36
CA HIS A 217 2.78 -18.26 -11.08
C HIS A 217 2.96 -19.76 -11.36
N LEU A 218 2.36 -20.24 -12.44
CA LEU A 218 2.22 -21.67 -12.76
C LEU A 218 3.52 -22.33 -13.24
N GLY A 219 4.46 -21.53 -13.75
CA GLY A 219 5.78 -21.96 -14.22
C GLY A 219 6.63 -20.74 -14.59
N PRO A 220 7.90 -20.93 -14.97
CA PRO A 220 8.78 -19.81 -15.34
C PRO A 220 8.14 -18.90 -16.39
N GLY A 221 7.95 -17.61 -16.06
CA GLY A 221 7.32 -16.61 -16.93
C GLY A 221 5.87 -16.90 -17.34
N THR A 222 5.19 -17.87 -16.69
CA THR A 222 3.83 -18.29 -17.01
C THR A 222 2.89 -17.94 -15.86
N PHE A 223 1.94 -17.06 -16.13
CA PHE A 223 1.00 -16.55 -15.12
C PHE A 223 -0.45 -16.84 -15.50
N ASP A 224 -1.27 -17.16 -14.50
CA ASP A 224 -2.73 -17.22 -14.61
C ASP A 224 -3.36 -16.11 -13.76
N TRP A 225 -3.87 -15.10 -14.46
CA TRP A 225 -4.52 -13.94 -13.85
C TRP A 225 -6.04 -14.06 -13.80
N SER A 226 -6.64 -15.13 -14.36
CA SER A 226 -8.09 -15.22 -14.57
C SER A 226 -8.90 -14.97 -13.29
N HIS A 227 -8.46 -15.52 -12.17
CA HIS A 227 -9.11 -15.30 -10.88
C HIS A 227 -8.91 -13.88 -10.33
N LEU A 228 -7.74 -13.27 -10.55
CA LEU A 228 -7.49 -11.89 -10.17
C LEU A 228 -8.35 -10.93 -11.01
N ASP A 229 -8.40 -11.17 -12.32
CA ASP A 229 -9.16 -10.36 -13.29
C ASP A 229 -10.63 -10.32 -12.93
N GLN A 230 -11.23 -11.47 -12.67
CA GLN A 230 -12.63 -11.56 -12.27
C GLN A 230 -12.90 -10.71 -11.01
N GLN A 231 -12.07 -10.84 -9.98
CA GLN A 231 -12.24 -10.09 -8.73
C GLN A 231 -12.11 -8.57 -8.94
N ILE A 232 -11.12 -8.15 -9.74
CA ILE A 232 -10.89 -6.75 -10.03
C ILE A 232 -12.02 -6.17 -10.87
N GLU A 233 -12.49 -6.89 -11.90
CA GLU A 233 -13.60 -6.46 -12.74
C GLU A 233 -14.87 -6.25 -11.91
N GLU A 234 -15.20 -7.18 -11.01
CA GLU A 234 -16.34 -7.05 -10.09
C GLU A 234 -16.22 -5.79 -9.19
N LEU A 235 -15.04 -5.54 -8.63
CA LEU A 235 -14.77 -4.37 -7.77
C LEU A 235 -14.83 -3.05 -8.56
N VAL A 236 -14.13 -2.98 -9.69
CA VAL A 236 -14.04 -1.79 -10.55
C VAL A 236 -15.41 -1.44 -11.14
N ASP A 237 -16.16 -2.43 -11.61
CA ASP A 237 -17.52 -2.23 -12.13
C ASP A 237 -18.49 -1.70 -11.05
N SER A 238 -18.22 -2.02 -9.79
CA SER A 238 -19.00 -1.55 -8.63
C SER A 238 -18.48 -0.21 -8.07
N GLY A 239 -17.47 0.40 -8.70
CA GLY A 239 -16.84 1.62 -8.22
C GLY A 239 -16.05 1.45 -6.93
N LYS A 240 -15.73 0.21 -6.56
CA LYS A 240 -15.01 -0.14 -5.34
C LYS A 240 -13.52 -0.21 -5.62
N MET A 241 -12.74 0.09 -4.59
CA MET A 241 -11.29 -0.06 -4.63
C MET A 241 -10.86 -1.46 -4.26
N TYR A 242 -9.61 -1.80 -4.54
CA TYR A 242 -9.03 -3.04 -4.03
C TYR A 242 -7.61 -2.86 -3.54
N SER A 243 -7.24 -3.57 -2.48
CA SER A 243 -5.85 -3.81 -2.14
C SER A 243 -5.46 -5.23 -2.54
N LEU A 244 -4.16 -5.45 -2.77
CA LEU A 244 -3.68 -6.73 -3.29
C LEU A 244 -2.53 -7.28 -2.44
N VAL A 245 -2.54 -8.59 -2.24
CA VAL A 245 -1.40 -9.31 -1.69
C VAL A 245 -1.22 -10.66 -2.37
N PHE A 246 0.04 -11.00 -2.66
CA PHE A 246 0.45 -12.35 -3.00
C PHE A 246 1.09 -12.97 -1.76
N LYS A 247 0.67 -14.17 -1.35
CA LYS A 247 1.27 -14.88 -0.22
C LYS A 247 2.02 -16.12 -0.69
N ALA A 248 3.18 -16.37 -0.08
CA ALA A 248 4.00 -17.55 -0.35
C ALA A 248 3.65 -18.75 0.55
N GLY A 249 3.03 -18.50 1.70
CA GLY A 249 2.53 -19.51 2.62
C GLY A 249 1.06 -19.82 2.42
N GLN A 250 0.61 -20.98 2.90
CA GLN A 250 -0.79 -21.40 2.83
C GLN A 250 -1.22 -22.18 4.08
N LYS A 251 -2.48 -21.97 4.51
CA LYS A 251 -3.10 -22.80 5.55
C LYS A 251 -3.54 -24.12 4.92
N CYS A 252 -3.23 -25.25 5.56
CA CYS A 252 -3.92 -26.50 5.23
C CYS A 252 -5.38 -26.45 5.66
N THR A 253 -6.25 -27.01 4.83
CA THR A 253 -7.58 -27.36 5.28
C THR A 253 -7.48 -28.57 6.19
N ASP A 254 -8.14 -28.47 7.35
CA ASP A 254 -8.13 -29.46 8.43
C ASP A 254 -8.76 -30.82 8.05
N GLN A 255 -9.13 -31.03 6.78
CA GLN A 255 -9.83 -32.23 6.31
C GLN A 255 -8.91 -33.28 5.67
N ASP A 256 -7.65 -32.97 5.38
CA ASP A 256 -6.71 -33.96 4.84
C ASP A 256 -5.27 -33.68 5.27
N ASP A 257 -4.86 -34.33 6.37
CA ASP A 257 -3.47 -34.31 6.87
C ASP A 257 -2.45 -34.88 5.87
N THR A 258 -2.91 -35.45 4.75
CA THR A 258 -2.03 -35.97 3.69
C THR A 258 -1.74 -34.97 2.58
N GLN A 259 -2.45 -33.84 2.52
CA GLN A 259 -2.27 -32.87 1.45
C GLN A 259 -1.11 -31.91 1.76
N VAL A 260 -0.11 -31.87 0.87
CA VAL A 260 0.95 -30.85 0.91
C VAL A 260 0.34 -29.49 0.57
N CYS A 261 0.31 -28.59 1.54
CA CYS A 261 -0.22 -27.25 1.37
C CYS A 261 0.91 -26.29 1.01
N ALA A 262 1.11 -26.11 -0.29
CA ALA A 262 2.13 -25.21 -0.81
C ALA A 262 1.45 -23.91 -1.27
N GLY A 263 1.73 -22.79 -0.61
CA GLY A 263 1.45 -21.45 -1.16
C GLY A 263 2.53 -20.99 -2.13
N THR A 264 3.72 -21.60 -2.05
CA THR A 264 4.87 -21.36 -2.91
C THR A 264 4.82 -22.36 -4.07
N PRO A 265 4.96 -21.93 -5.34
CA PRO A 265 4.91 -22.86 -6.47
C PRO A 265 6.02 -23.92 -6.39
N GLU A 266 5.69 -25.20 -6.50
CA GLU A 266 6.67 -26.30 -6.36
C GLU A 266 7.77 -26.26 -7.43
N TRP A 267 7.46 -25.74 -8.62
CA TRP A 267 8.39 -25.68 -9.74
C TRP A 267 9.64 -24.84 -9.44
N ILE A 268 9.58 -23.88 -8.50
CA ILE A 268 10.74 -23.07 -8.15
C ILE A 268 11.84 -23.90 -7.46
N PHE A 269 11.48 -25.04 -6.88
CA PHE A 269 12.41 -25.96 -6.21
C PHE A 269 12.94 -27.05 -7.16
N ASP A 270 12.30 -27.23 -8.31
CA ASP A 270 12.66 -28.26 -9.27
C ASP A 270 13.77 -27.77 -10.21
N SER A 271 14.99 -28.25 -9.96
CA SER A 271 16.16 -27.98 -10.81
C SER A 271 16.02 -28.47 -12.26
N SER A 272 15.11 -29.40 -12.56
CA SER A 272 14.82 -29.81 -13.94
C SER A 272 14.01 -28.75 -14.71
N VAL A 273 13.26 -27.92 -13.99
CA VAL A 273 12.46 -26.81 -14.53
C VAL A 273 13.27 -25.51 -14.54
N THR A 274 13.91 -25.19 -13.41
CA THR A 274 14.59 -23.88 -13.19
C THR A 274 16.09 -23.91 -13.43
N GLN A 275 16.67 -25.08 -13.68
CA GLN A 275 18.10 -25.27 -13.87
C GLN A 275 18.90 -24.75 -12.67
N ALA A 276 19.90 -23.88 -12.92
CA ALA A 276 20.73 -23.27 -11.88
C ALA A 276 19.97 -22.28 -10.98
N SER A 277 18.72 -21.95 -11.31
CA SER A 277 17.89 -20.99 -10.58
C SER A 277 16.90 -21.66 -9.63
N ALA A 278 17.12 -22.93 -9.26
CA ALA A 278 16.29 -23.60 -8.26
C ALA A 278 16.47 -22.94 -6.89
N ALA A 279 15.37 -22.59 -6.26
CA ALA A 279 15.35 -22.12 -4.89
C ALA A 279 15.54 -23.29 -3.90
N THR A 280 16.04 -22.98 -2.72
CA THR A 280 16.18 -23.92 -1.63
C THR A 280 14.80 -24.17 -1.01
N LYS A 281 14.39 -25.44 -0.99
CA LYS A 281 13.15 -25.90 -0.38
C LYS A 281 13.36 -26.13 1.11
N LEU A 282 12.57 -25.46 1.93
CA LEU A 282 12.58 -25.61 3.39
C LEU A 282 11.37 -26.43 3.85
N GLU A 283 11.63 -27.51 4.58
CA GLU A 283 10.62 -28.41 5.13
C GLU A 283 10.35 -28.04 6.60
N LEU A 284 9.38 -27.16 6.81
CA LEU A 284 9.00 -26.59 8.10
C LEU A 284 7.79 -27.34 8.68
N MET A 285 7.46 -27.06 9.95
CA MET A 285 6.17 -27.45 10.52
C MET A 285 5.39 -26.20 10.89
N SER A 286 4.06 -26.21 10.75
CA SER A 286 3.20 -25.17 11.32
C SER A 286 2.72 -25.60 12.69
N ALA A 287 2.68 -24.68 13.67
CA ALA A 287 2.03 -24.96 14.96
C ALA A 287 0.63 -25.56 14.72
N PRO A 288 0.25 -26.62 15.46
CA PRO A 288 -1.08 -27.16 15.31
C PRO A 288 -2.07 -26.08 15.74
N SER A 289 -3.14 -25.90 14.94
CA SER A 289 -4.18 -24.90 15.19
C SER A 289 -4.85 -25.07 16.55
N PHE A 290 -4.79 -26.30 17.07
CA PHE A 290 -5.22 -26.72 18.39
C PHE A 290 -4.09 -27.55 19.01
N PRO A 291 -3.79 -27.42 20.31
CA PRO A 291 -2.78 -28.21 20.98
C PRO A 291 -3.28 -29.65 21.12
N ASP A 292 -3.29 -30.41 20.04
CA ASP A 292 -3.44 -31.86 20.10
C ASP A 292 -2.16 -32.41 20.71
N PRO A 293 -2.23 -32.98 21.93
CA PRO A 293 -1.06 -33.58 22.56
C PRO A 293 -0.51 -34.67 21.63
N GLY A 294 0.76 -34.53 21.25
CA GLY A 294 1.49 -35.48 20.40
C GLY A 294 1.62 -35.10 18.93
N SER A 295 1.09 -33.96 18.47
CA SER A 295 1.29 -33.48 17.09
C SER A 295 2.44 -32.49 16.98
N CYS A 296 3.39 -32.76 16.09
CA CYS A 296 4.46 -31.82 15.71
C CYS A 296 3.98 -30.70 14.78
N GLY A 297 2.67 -30.57 14.57
CA GLY A 297 2.10 -29.69 13.58
C GLY A 297 2.01 -30.32 12.19
N VAL A 298 1.66 -29.49 11.20
CA VAL A 298 1.49 -29.96 9.82
C VAL A 298 2.71 -29.54 8.98
N PRO A 299 3.31 -30.44 8.19
CA PRO A 299 4.43 -30.10 7.32
C PRO A 299 4.12 -28.96 6.36
N ARG A 300 5.10 -28.09 6.11
CA ARG A 300 5.01 -26.93 5.22
C ARG A 300 6.27 -26.82 4.38
N THR A 301 6.08 -26.40 3.15
CA THR A 301 7.19 -26.11 2.23
C THR A 301 7.22 -24.61 1.96
N LEU A 302 8.36 -23.98 2.18
CA LEU A 302 8.59 -22.56 1.88
C LEU A 302 9.98 -22.40 1.25
N GLY A 303 10.17 -21.32 0.50
CA GLY A 303 11.51 -20.89 0.11
C GLY A 303 12.07 -19.85 1.09
N SER A 304 13.39 -19.66 1.06
CA SER A 304 14.04 -18.69 1.94
C SER A 304 14.03 -17.27 1.39
N PRO A 305 13.61 -16.25 2.17
CA PRO A 305 13.79 -14.86 1.76
C PRO A 305 15.27 -14.46 1.61
N ALA A 306 16.19 -15.23 2.21
CA ALA A 306 17.64 -15.05 2.02
C ALA A 306 18.17 -15.70 0.73
N ASP A 307 17.40 -16.60 0.10
CA ASP A 307 17.80 -17.26 -1.13
C ASP A 307 17.59 -16.32 -2.33
N PRO A 308 18.65 -15.97 -3.11
CA PRO A 308 18.53 -15.12 -4.29
C PRO A 308 17.61 -15.69 -5.38
N ASN A 309 17.54 -17.02 -5.54
CA ASN A 309 16.66 -17.66 -6.52
C ASN A 309 15.19 -17.54 -6.10
N TYR A 310 14.89 -17.74 -4.82
CA TYR A 310 13.55 -17.47 -4.27
C TYR A 310 13.12 -16.02 -4.53
N ARG A 311 13.99 -15.06 -4.20
CA ARG A 311 13.75 -13.63 -4.45
C ARG A 311 13.48 -13.34 -5.91
N THR A 312 14.27 -13.93 -6.81
CA THR A 312 14.11 -13.74 -8.26
C THR A 312 12.72 -14.15 -8.71
N HIS A 313 12.28 -15.37 -8.40
CA HIS A 313 10.96 -15.86 -8.83
C HIS A 313 9.79 -15.12 -8.18
N TYR A 314 9.94 -14.74 -6.91
CA TYR A 314 8.89 -13.99 -6.21
C TYR A 314 8.78 -12.55 -6.74
N PHE A 315 9.91 -11.91 -7.06
CA PHE A 315 9.91 -10.57 -7.62
C PHE A 315 9.46 -10.54 -9.08
N GLU A 316 9.70 -11.62 -9.83
CA GLU A 316 9.11 -11.81 -11.16
C GLU A 316 7.57 -11.77 -11.10
N LEU A 317 6.96 -12.45 -10.12
CA LEU A 317 5.51 -12.36 -9.88
C LEU A 317 5.06 -10.92 -9.62
N LEU A 318 5.73 -10.20 -8.71
CA LEU A 318 5.34 -8.84 -8.35
C LEU A 318 5.46 -7.87 -9.54
N GLN A 319 6.50 -8.06 -10.37
CA GLN A 319 6.71 -7.26 -11.57
C GLN A 319 5.67 -7.59 -12.65
N ALA A 320 5.38 -8.87 -12.87
CA ALA A 320 4.35 -9.32 -13.82
C ALA A 320 2.96 -8.84 -13.40
N ALA A 321 2.64 -8.89 -12.09
CA ALA A 321 1.39 -8.35 -11.56
C ALA A 321 1.28 -6.84 -11.80
N ALA A 322 2.36 -6.07 -11.60
CA ALA A 322 2.35 -4.63 -11.88
C ALA A 322 2.07 -4.33 -13.36
N GLN A 323 2.76 -5.04 -14.26
CA GLN A 323 2.56 -4.92 -15.70
C GLN A 323 1.12 -5.25 -16.09
N HIS A 324 0.61 -6.38 -15.60
CA HIS A 324 -0.75 -6.85 -15.84
C HIS A 324 -1.81 -5.85 -15.38
N LEU A 325 -1.68 -5.32 -14.16
CA LEU A 325 -2.62 -4.32 -13.62
C LEU A 325 -2.58 -2.99 -14.40
N MET A 326 -1.43 -2.64 -15.00
CA MET A 326 -1.29 -1.47 -15.85
C MET A 326 -1.87 -1.66 -17.26
N GLU A 327 -2.21 -2.88 -17.70
CA GLU A 327 -2.84 -3.09 -19.01
C GLU A 327 -4.21 -2.40 -19.14
N LYS A 328 -4.88 -2.13 -18.01
CA LYS A 328 -6.14 -1.39 -17.95
C LYS A 328 -6.04 -0.26 -16.92
N ASN A 329 -6.15 0.99 -17.37
CA ASN A 329 -6.11 2.17 -16.51
C ASN A 329 -7.10 2.12 -15.34
N ALA A 330 -8.32 1.62 -15.55
CA ALA A 330 -9.31 1.49 -14.49
C ALA A 330 -8.89 0.53 -13.38
N TRP A 331 -8.22 -0.57 -13.74
CA TRP A 331 -7.68 -1.54 -12.78
C TRP A 331 -6.59 -0.90 -11.95
N TYR A 332 -5.60 -0.28 -12.60
CA TYR A 332 -4.50 0.38 -11.91
C TYR A 332 -5.00 1.55 -11.05
N GLN A 333 -5.94 2.35 -11.52
CA GLN A 333 -6.53 3.46 -10.78
C GLN A 333 -7.23 3.00 -9.50
N SER A 334 -7.98 1.89 -9.57
CA SER A 334 -8.75 1.33 -8.45
C SER A 334 -7.89 0.57 -7.43
N LEU A 335 -6.64 0.23 -7.77
CA LEU A 335 -5.69 -0.32 -6.81
C LEU A 335 -5.40 0.73 -5.72
N ALA A 336 -5.73 0.38 -4.49
CA ALA A 336 -5.56 1.20 -3.29
C ALA A 336 -4.10 1.20 -2.83
N TYR A 337 -3.59 0.00 -2.55
CA TYR A 337 -2.26 -0.25 -2.05
C TYR A 337 -1.89 -1.72 -2.26
N ILE A 338 -0.59 -2.00 -2.31
CA ILE A 338 -0.02 -3.33 -2.44
C ILE A 338 0.63 -3.74 -1.11
N LYS A 339 0.45 -4.98 -0.67
CA LYS A 339 1.04 -5.44 0.60
C LYS A 339 2.36 -6.19 0.34
N PRO A 340 3.52 -5.70 0.82
CA PRO A 340 4.73 -6.52 0.87
C PRO A 340 4.48 -7.77 1.72
N SER A 341 4.91 -8.91 1.17
CA SER A 341 4.73 -10.24 1.78
C SER A 341 5.81 -11.21 1.25
N GLY A 342 5.58 -12.51 1.28
CA GLY A 342 6.54 -13.52 0.79
C GLY A 342 7.54 -14.00 1.83
N ALA A 343 7.60 -13.36 3.00
CA ALA A 343 8.17 -13.93 4.22
C ALA A 343 7.02 -14.20 5.20
N ASN A 344 6.19 -15.21 4.87
CA ASN A 344 4.98 -15.54 5.61
C ASN A 344 4.75 -17.06 5.69
N LEU A 345 3.98 -17.52 6.69
CA LEU A 345 3.68 -18.94 6.89
C LEU A 345 2.38 -19.42 6.23
N PHE A 346 1.26 -18.73 6.49
CA PHE A 346 -0.07 -19.14 5.98
C PHE A 346 -1.00 -17.96 5.69
N SER A 347 -0.90 -16.90 6.48
CA SER A 347 -1.49 -15.60 6.24
C SER A 347 -0.55 -14.76 5.39
N ALA A 348 -1.00 -13.58 4.98
CA ALA A 348 -0.13 -12.63 4.30
C ALA A 348 0.78 -11.82 5.26
N GLU A 349 0.64 -12.03 6.57
CA GLU A 349 1.37 -11.33 7.63
C GLU A 349 2.87 -11.56 7.54
N ASN A 350 3.65 -10.53 7.80
CA ASN A 350 5.10 -10.57 7.75
C ASN A 350 5.67 -11.23 9.00
N ARG A 351 5.67 -12.57 9.01
CA ARG A 351 6.23 -13.42 10.06
C ARG A 351 6.70 -14.75 9.49
N LEU A 352 7.77 -15.28 10.04
CA LEU A 352 8.23 -16.62 9.69
C LEU A 352 7.94 -17.59 10.84
N PRO A 353 7.74 -18.89 10.55
CA PRO A 353 7.65 -19.92 11.59
C PRO A 353 8.90 -19.88 12.46
N ASN A 354 8.75 -19.61 13.75
CA ASN A 354 9.84 -19.32 14.67
C ASN A 354 9.87 -20.25 15.90
N GLN A 355 8.97 -21.22 15.96
CA GLN A 355 8.89 -22.18 17.05
C GLN A 355 9.78 -23.40 16.80
N CYS A 356 10.31 -23.94 17.89
CA CYS A 356 10.92 -25.26 17.92
C CYS A 356 10.03 -26.16 18.79
N TRP A 357 9.62 -27.31 18.26
CA TRP A 357 8.76 -28.22 19.00
C TRP A 357 9.61 -29.20 19.78
N SER A 358 9.54 -29.13 21.11
CA SER A 358 10.07 -30.17 21.97
C SER A 358 9.07 -31.32 22.07
N PRO A 359 9.54 -32.59 22.02
CA PRO A 359 8.79 -33.75 22.46
C PRO A 359 7.93 -33.54 23.71
N THR A 360 8.47 -32.86 24.72
CA THR A 360 7.82 -32.68 26.03
C THR A 360 6.62 -31.75 26.00
N ASP A 361 6.58 -30.79 25.07
CA ASP A 361 5.46 -29.83 24.95
C ASP A 361 4.22 -30.50 24.35
N SER A 362 4.42 -31.65 23.69
CA SER A 362 3.36 -32.47 23.13
C SER A 362 2.71 -33.40 24.16
N GLY A 363 3.15 -33.37 25.43
CA GLY A 363 2.68 -34.28 26.48
C GLY A 363 3.17 -35.73 26.32
N LEU A 364 4.04 -35.99 25.33
CA LEU A 364 4.72 -37.26 25.15
C LEU A 364 5.93 -37.33 26.10
N THR A 365 6.11 -38.50 26.72
CA THR A 365 7.36 -38.79 27.45
C THR A 365 8.54 -38.90 26.48
N GLU A 366 9.76 -38.68 26.97
CA GLU A 366 10.99 -38.80 26.17
C GLU A 366 11.11 -40.18 25.49
N ASP A 367 10.56 -41.23 26.12
CA ASP A 367 10.48 -42.59 25.59
C ASP A 367 9.39 -42.77 24.51
N GLU A 368 8.27 -42.05 24.60
CA GLU A 368 7.18 -42.07 23.59
C GLU A 368 7.53 -41.27 22.34
N CYS A 369 8.36 -40.23 22.50
CA CYS A 369 8.83 -39.41 21.41
C CYS A 369 10.21 -39.86 20.88
N ASN A 370 10.54 -41.15 21.05
CA ASN A 370 11.85 -41.73 20.76
C ASN A 370 12.33 -41.41 19.32
N CYS A 371 13.00 -40.26 19.19
CA CYS A 371 13.75 -39.82 18.02
C CYS A 371 15.10 -40.55 17.93
N THR A 372 15.42 -41.45 18.87
CA THR A 372 16.35 -42.52 18.55
C THR A 372 15.66 -43.42 17.55
N LEU A 373 16.11 -43.34 16.29
CA LEU A 373 15.86 -44.31 15.24
C LEU A 373 16.29 -45.72 15.72
N THR A 374 15.52 -46.33 16.63
CA THR A 374 15.62 -47.77 16.87
C THR A 374 15.03 -48.43 15.64
N GLU A 375 15.87 -49.14 14.89
CA GLU A 375 15.45 -50.01 13.79
C GLU A 375 14.27 -50.88 14.27
N GLY A 376 13.05 -50.55 13.83
CA GLY A 376 11.83 -51.27 14.19
C GLY A 376 10.70 -50.46 14.83
N ALA A 377 10.89 -49.18 15.16
CA ALA A 377 9.77 -48.31 15.54
C ALA A 377 8.81 -48.14 14.35
N PRO A 378 7.47 -48.15 14.55
CA PRO A 378 6.52 -47.94 13.47
C PRO A 378 6.85 -46.60 12.79
N SER A 379 7.07 -46.66 11.48
CA SER A 379 7.59 -45.60 10.59
C SER A 379 6.72 -44.35 10.45
N LYS A 380 5.85 -44.05 11.43
CA LYS A 380 4.75 -43.09 11.28
C LYS A 380 4.89 -41.79 12.06
N ILE A 381 5.83 -41.66 13.01
CA ILE A 381 6.01 -40.39 13.73
C ILE A 381 7.27 -39.71 13.18
N LYS A 382 7.08 -38.68 12.35
CA LYS A 382 8.20 -37.82 11.93
C LYS A 382 8.67 -37.03 13.17
N PRO A 383 9.98 -36.95 13.44
CA PRO A 383 10.50 -36.15 14.53
C PRO A 383 10.07 -34.69 14.36
N CYS A 384 9.65 -34.06 15.46
CA CYS A 384 9.37 -32.63 15.50
C CYS A 384 10.60 -31.84 15.02
N VAL A 385 10.39 -30.81 14.22
CA VAL A 385 11.48 -29.97 13.69
C VAL A 385 11.62 -28.68 14.49
N CYS A 386 12.80 -28.08 14.45
CA CYS A 386 13.04 -26.73 14.98
C CYS A 386 13.06 -25.77 13.79
N ASN A 387 11.99 -24.99 13.58
CA ASN A 387 11.90 -24.13 12.40
C ASN A 387 13.03 -23.09 12.32
N PRO A 388 13.40 -22.37 13.40
CA PRO A 388 14.61 -21.55 13.42
C PRO A 388 15.87 -22.28 12.94
N GLN A 389 16.01 -23.58 13.24
CA GLN A 389 17.16 -24.36 12.78
C GLN A 389 17.16 -24.53 11.27
N ILE A 390 16.00 -24.89 10.71
CA ILE A 390 15.83 -25.02 9.26
C ILE A 390 16.07 -23.67 8.58
N TRP A 391 15.52 -22.58 9.13
CA TRP A 391 15.76 -21.23 8.60
C TRP A 391 17.23 -20.87 8.56
N SER A 392 17.96 -21.09 9.66
CA SER A 392 19.39 -20.81 9.73
C SER A 392 20.20 -21.72 8.82
N VAL A 393 20.12 -23.04 9.02
CA VAL A 393 21.03 -24.02 8.42
C VAL A 393 20.71 -24.25 6.94
N ASP A 394 19.44 -24.46 6.62
CA ASP A 394 19.02 -24.79 5.25
C ASP A 394 18.63 -23.51 4.49
N GLY A 395 17.99 -22.56 5.17
CA GLY A 395 17.51 -21.31 4.58
C GLY A 395 18.56 -20.21 4.48
N ASN A 396 19.73 -20.34 5.12
CA ASN A 396 20.73 -19.27 5.25
C ASN A 396 20.14 -17.95 5.76
N TYR A 397 19.08 -18.04 6.57
CA TYR A 397 18.38 -16.87 7.08
C TYR A 397 19.25 -16.13 8.10
N THR A 398 19.31 -14.81 7.93
CA THR A 398 19.92 -13.85 8.88
C THR A 398 19.08 -12.57 8.92
N PRO A 399 19.19 -11.75 9.98
CA PRO A 399 18.60 -10.42 10.02
C PRO A 399 19.02 -9.56 8.82
N ALA A 400 20.32 -9.55 8.47
CA ALA A 400 20.82 -8.82 7.30
C ALA A 400 20.14 -9.25 5.99
N ALA A 401 19.99 -10.55 5.77
CA ALA A 401 19.33 -11.08 4.57
C ALA A 401 17.82 -10.74 4.55
N LEU A 402 17.15 -10.75 5.71
CA LEU A 402 15.75 -10.33 5.82
C LEU A 402 15.58 -8.83 5.51
N TYR A 403 16.47 -7.97 6.01
CA TYR A 403 16.45 -6.54 5.70
C TYR A 403 16.69 -6.28 4.22
N GLU A 404 17.62 -7.00 3.61
CA GLU A 404 17.87 -6.92 2.17
C GLU A 404 16.63 -7.36 1.38
N PHE A 405 15.97 -8.46 1.77
CA PHE A 405 14.72 -8.92 1.16
C PHE A 405 13.67 -7.81 1.12
N TYR A 406 13.36 -7.18 2.26
CA TYR A 406 12.34 -6.13 2.32
C TYR A 406 12.76 -4.82 1.64
N SER A 407 14.04 -4.43 1.72
CA SER A 407 14.52 -3.23 1.01
C SER A 407 14.41 -3.42 -0.51
N LEU A 408 14.83 -4.59 -1.02
CA LEU A 408 14.69 -4.91 -2.45
C LEU A 408 13.22 -5.00 -2.88
N GLN A 409 12.37 -5.65 -2.08
CA GLN A 409 10.94 -5.80 -2.38
C GLN A 409 10.23 -4.46 -2.38
N THR A 410 10.38 -3.65 -1.32
CA THR A 410 9.70 -2.34 -1.22
C THR A 410 10.24 -1.37 -2.28
N GLY A 411 11.54 -1.42 -2.58
CA GLY A 411 12.13 -0.69 -3.70
C GLY A 411 11.58 -1.13 -5.05
N LEU A 412 11.33 -2.44 -5.26
CA LEU A 412 10.66 -2.95 -6.46
C LEU A 412 9.23 -2.42 -6.54
N LEU A 413 8.43 -2.56 -5.48
CA LEU A 413 7.05 -2.10 -5.43
C LEU A 413 6.95 -0.58 -5.65
N ALA A 414 7.85 0.20 -5.06
CA ALA A 414 7.89 1.64 -5.26
C ALA A 414 8.21 2.06 -6.71
N ARG A 415 8.97 1.25 -7.46
CA ARG A 415 9.24 1.46 -8.90
C ARG A 415 8.13 0.93 -9.80
N ALA A 416 7.60 -0.25 -9.48
CA ALA A 416 6.58 -0.92 -10.26
C ALA A 416 5.19 -0.29 -10.08
N PHE A 417 4.95 0.34 -8.94
CA PHE A 417 3.73 1.07 -8.62
C PHE A 417 4.05 2.49 -8.12
N PRO A 418 4.58 3.39 -8.97
CA PRO A 418 5.20 4.65 -8.56
C PRO A 418 4.29 5.61 -7.78
N ASP A 419 2.98 5.45 -7.92
CA ASP A 419 1.95 6.29 -7.33
C ASP A 419 0.97 5.50 -6.44
N LYS A 420 1.35 4.29 -6.01
CA LYS A 420 0.61 3.51 -5.02
C LYS A 420 1.39 3.38 -3.73
N ASP A 421 0.65 3.05 -2.68
CA ASP A 421 1.22 2.82 -1.36
C ASP A 421 1.40 1.35 -1.06
N MET A 422 2.16 1.13 0.01
CA MET A 422 2.44 -0.17 0.57
C MET A 422 1.84 -0.27 1.97
N SER A 423 1.27 -1.42 2.32
CA SER A 423 0.82 -1.72 3.69
C SER A 423 1.56 -2.92 4.27
N TYR A 424 2.46 -2.66 5.22
CA TYR A 424 3.24 -3.68 5.90
C TYR A 424 2.45 -4.30 7.06
N MET A 425 1.98 -5.53 6.87
CA MET A 425 1.10 -6.23 7.82
C MET A 425 1.88 -6.95 8.92
N LEU A 426 1.41 -6.77 10.16
CA LEU A 426 1.99 -7.33 11.37
C LEU A 426 0.96 -8.09 12.19
N ILE A 427 1.28 -9.32 12.56
CA ILE A 427 0.64 -10.00 13.70
C ILE A 427 1.70 -10.15 14.79
N GLN A 428 1.29 -10.34 16.04
CA GLN A 428 2.14 -10.23 17.24
C GLN A 428 3.43 -11.10 17.25
N ALA A 429 3.56 -12.06 16.34
CA ALA A 429 4.77 -12.85 16.13
C ALA A 429 5.65 -12.21 15.05
N GLY A 430 6.91 -11.94 15.36
CA GLY A 430 7.88 -11.37 14.43
C GLY A 430 8.64 -12.44 13.67
N PHE A 431 9.97 -12.33 13.67
CA PHE A 431 10.86 -13.22 12.92
C PHE A 431 11.71 -14.11 13.84
N PRO A 432 12.20 -15.27 13.36
CA PRO A 432 13.12 -16.13 14.09
C PRO A 432 14.33 -15.35 14.64
N LEU A 433 14.66 -15.58 15.91
CA LEU A 433 15.84 -14.98 16.55
C LEU A 433 17.11 -15.73 16.15
N ILE A 434 17.64 -15.36 14.99
CA ILE A 434 18.89 -15.85 14.44
C ILE A 434 19.79 -14.63 14.26
N ASN A 435 21.07 -14.72 14.63
CA ASN A 435 22.04 -13.64 14.41
C ASN A 435 22.61 -13.68 12.98
N ASP A 436 23.43 -12.69 12.62
CA ASP A 436 24.05 -12.63 11.30
C ASP A 436 25.11 -13.74 11.05
N ALA A 437 25.53 -14.48 12.08
CA ALA A 437 26.36 -15.67 11.94
C ALA A 437 25.52 -16.95 11.71
N GLY A 438 24.19 -16.86 11.70
CA GLY A 438 23.28 -18.00 11.63
C GLY A 438 23.08 -18.72 12.97
N GLU A 439 23.55 -18.17 14.08
CA GLU A 439 23.40 -18.77 15.40
C GLU A 439 22.10 -18.29 16.06
N TYR A 440 21.54 -19.06 16.98
CA TYR A 440 20.31 -18.70 17.68
C TYR A 440 20.55 -17.60 18.71
N GLU A 441 19.86 -16.47 18.57
CA GLU A 441 19.81 -15.47 19.63
C GLU A 441 18.71 -15.84 20.62
N GLY A 442 19.01 -15.81 21.92
CA GLY A 442 18.03 -16.22 22.94
C GLY A 442 18.12 -17.67 23.38
N GLN A 443 19.13 -18.43 22.94
CA GLN A 443 19.66 -19.59 23.66
C GLN A 443 20.37 -19.17 24.97
N ASN A 444 19.84 -18.20 25.71
CA ASN A 444 20.20 -18.08 27.10
C ASN A 444 19.22 -19.00 27.82
N VAL A 445 19.69 -20.17 28.26
CA VAL A 445 18.98 -20.95 29.28
C VAL A 445 18.74 -19.97 30.41
N VAL A 446 17.47 -19.61 30.60
CA VAL A 446 17.06 -18.99 31.84
C VAL A 446 17.22 -20.11 32.86
N ASP A 447 18.13 -19.95 33.80
CA ASP A 447 18.21 -20.90 34.91
C ASP A 447 16.84 -20.97 35.61
N GLU A 448 16.65 -21.95 36.50
CA GLU A 448 15.42 -22.11 37.28
C GLU A 448 15.00 -20.85 38.07
N LYS A 449 15.85 -19.81 38.10
CA LYS A 449 15.67 -18.54 38.81
C LYS A 449 15.43 -17.35 37.87
N GLY A 450 15.25 -17.57 36.56
CA GLY A 450 15.00 -16.49 35.63
C GLY A 450 16.24 -15.66 35.27
N LYS A 451 17.46 -16.18 35.50
CA LYS A 451 18.72 -15.51 35.13
C LYS A 451 19.30 -16.08 33.85
N TYR A 452 19.63 -15.21 32.89
CA TYR A 452 20.30 -15.57 31.65
C TYR A 452 21.70 -16.14 31.93
N SER A 453 21.93 -17.40 31.55
CA SER A 453 23.25 -18.04 31.53
C SER A 453 24.07 -17.56 30.32
N SER A 454 25.36 -17.31 30.51
CA SER A 454 26.33 -17.03 29.43
C SER A 454 27.01 -18.31 28.89
N GLU A 455 26.64 -19.48 29.40
CA GLU A 455 27.22 -20.74 28.91
C GLU A 455 26.52 -21.21 27.63
N PRO A 456 27.27 -21.71 26.63
CA PRO A 456 26.68 -22.27 25.42
C PRO A 456 25.74 -23.42 25.79
N VAL A 457 24.54 -23.37 25.22
CA VAL A 457 23.48 -24.33 25.52
C VAL A 457 23.90 -25.69 24.97
N PRO A 458 23.95 -26.75 25.79
CA PRO A 458 24.08 -28.09 25.23
C PRO A 458 22.89 -28.32 24.29
N ALA A 459 23.11 -28.95 23.13
CA ALA A 459 22.15 -29.11 22.02
C ALA A 459 20.80 -29.80 22.37
N ARG A 460 20.46 -29.97 23.65
CA ARG A 460 19.30 -30.67 24.20
C ARG A 460 18.61 -29.94 25.38
N ALA A 461 18.90 -28.67 25.65
CA ALA A 461 18.18 -27.96 26.71
C ALA A 461 16.72 -27.64 26.29
N PRO A 462 15.75 -27.68 27.23
CA PRO A 462 14.37 -27.29 26.95
C PRO A 462 14.30 -25.84 26.46
N LEU A 463 13.59 -25.66 25.35
CA LEU A 463 13.44 -24.40 24.64
C LEU A 463 12.50 -23.49 25.43
N TYR A 464 13.06 -22.46 26.08
CA TYR A 464 12.26 -21.42 26.72
C TYR A 464 11.64 -20.49 25.67
N PRO A 465 10.46 -19.89 25.94
CA PRO A 465 9.87 -18.89 25.06
C PRO A 465 10.87 -17.74 24.84
N LEU A 466 11.21 -17.51 23.58
CA LEU A 466 12.17 -16.51 23.15
C LEU A 466 11.70 -15.10 23.58
N PRO A 467 12.58 -14.25 24.15
CA PRO A 467 12.25 -12.85 24.41
C PRO A 467 11.88 -12.10 23.10
N GLY A 468 10.95 -11.14 23.18
CA GLY A 468 10.12 -10.69 22.04
C GLY A 468 10.81 -10.17 20.77
N GLU A 469 10.92 -11.07 19.78
CA GLU A 469 10.73 -11.04 18.30
C GLU A 469 10.63 -9.73 17.49
N THR A 470 10.96 -8.55 18.01
CA THR A 470 10.50 -7.28 17.42
C THR A 470 11.58 -6.38 16.82
N GLU A 471 12.88 -6.67 17.01
CA GLU A 471 13.95 -5.81 16.47
C GLU A 471 13.92 -5.78 14.94
N GLN A 472 13.85 -6.95 14.29
CA GLN A 472 13.80 -7.03 12.84
C GLN A 472 12.57 -6.29 12.30
N THR A 473 11.42 -6.49 12.92
CA THR A 473 10.16 -5.81 12.55
C THR A 473 10.30 -4.29 12.68
N VAL A 474 10.85 -3.80 13.80
CA VAL A 474 11.07 -2.37 14.03
C VAL A 474 12.01 -1.78 12.98
N ASP A 475 13.09 -2.48 12.65
CA ASP A 475 14.06 -2.02 11.67
C ASP A 475 13.52 -2.04 10.24
N ILE A 476 12.71 -3.03 9.87
CA ILE A 476 12.00 -3.05 8.58
C ILE A 476 11.05 -1.85 8.47
N ILE A 477 10.27 -1.55 9.52
CA ILE A 477 9.36 -0.38 9.54
C ILE A 477 10.15 0.92 9.42
N LYS A 478 11.23 1.08 10.20
CA LYS A 478 12.08 2.27 10.15
C LYS A 478 12.68 2.49 8.77
N ARG A 479 13.21 1.42 8.14
CA ARG A 479 13.79 1.47 6.78
C ARG A 479 12.73 1.78 5.75
N GLY A 480 11.58 1.09 5.79
CA GLY A 480 10.46 1.34 4.89
C GLY A 480 9.98 2.79 4.94
N PHE A 481 9.84 3.35 6.14
CA PHE A 481 9.49 4.77 6.30
C PHE A 481 10.60 5.72 5.83
N ALA A 482 11.86 5.43 6.17
CA ALA A 482 12.98 6.28 5.77
C ALA A 482 13.15 6.32 4.25
N GLU A 483 12.89 5.21 3.56
CA GLU A 483 13.03 5.07 2.11
C GLU A 483 11.81 5.59 1.34
N HIS A 484 10.59 5.30 1.81
CA HIS A 484 9.36 5.52 1.05
C HIS A 484 8.40 6.55 1.66
N GLY A 485 8.74 7.09 2.84
CA GLY A 485 7.93 8.09 3.54
C GLY A 485 6.52 7.61 3.80
N TYR A 486 5.54 8.49 3.56
CA TYR A 486 4.12 8.19 3.78
C TYR A 486 3.50 7.19 2.79
N ARG A 487 4.26 6.72 1.79
CA ARG A 487 3.83 5.60 0.95
C ARG A 487 3.96 4.26 1.66
N PHE A 488 4.57 4.21 2.84
CA PHE A 488 4.74 3.00 3.64
C PHE A 488 3.84 3.07 4.87
N ALA A 489 2.68 2.42 4.82
CA ALA A 489 1.78 2.25 5.95
C ALA A 489 2.14 0.99 6.76
N VAL A 490 1.79 0.99 8.05
CA VAL A 490 1.98 -0.16 8.95
C VAL A 490 0.63 -0.63 9.43
N GLN A 491 0.38 -1.94 9.36
CA GLN A 491 -0.94 -2.49 9.66
C GLN A 491 -0.89 -3.51 10.80
N HIS A 492 -1.79 -3.37 11.77
CA HIS A 492 -2.04 -4.40 12.78
C HIS A 492 -3.06 -5.42 12.26
N ASN A 493 -2.67 -6.69 12.18
CA ASN A 493 -3.60 -7.78 11.93
C ASN A 493 -3.98 -8.45 13.24
N ALA A 494 -5.26 -8.88 13.32
CA ALA A 494 -5.89 -9.48 14.49
C ALA A 494 -6.32 -8.47 15.57
N LEU A 495 -6.91 -7.34 15.14
CA LEU A 495 -7.59 -6.42 16.05
C LEU A 495 -8.82 -7.10 16.68
N LYS A 496 -8.86 -7.11 18.00
CA LYS A 496 -9.96 -7.61 18.84
C LYS A 496 -10.67 -6.44 19.51
N ASP A 497 -11.86 -6.68 20.02
CA ASP A 497 -12.72 -5.77 20.80
C ASP A 497 -12.20 -5.45 22.22
N ASP A 498 -11.09 -6.06 22.64
CA ASP A 498 -10.40 -5.79 23.92
C ASP A 498 -8.88 -5.61 23.74
N GLY A 499 -8.44 -5.59 22.48
CA GLY A 499 -7.06 -5.86 22.12
C GLY A 499 -6.26 -4.57 22.02
N THR A 500 -5.30 -4.38 22.93
CA THR A 500 -4.25 -3.39 22.70
C THR A 500 -3.50 -3.74 21.41
N PRO A 501 -3.46 -2.84 20.40
CA PRO A 501 -2.77 -3.13 19.17
C PRO A 501 -1.30 -3.44 19.36
N ASN A 502 -0.73 -4.10 18.36
CA ASN A 502 0.70 -4.32 18.28
C ASN A 502 1.47 -3.02 18.58
N LYS A 503 2.47 -3.12 19.48
CA LYS A 503 3.24 -1.97 19.95
C LYS A 503 3.89 -1.19 18.80
N GLN A 504 4.43 -1.88 17.80
CA GLN A 504 5.11 -1.26 16.66
C GLN A 504 4.14 -0.45 15.80
N VAL A 505 2.88 -0.87 15.68
CA VAL A 505 1.83 -0.12 14.97
C VAL A 505 1.49 1.16 15.74
N ARG A 506 1.37 1.10 17.06
CA ARG A 506 1.15 2.30 17.89
C ARG A 506 2.35 3.25 17.84
N ASP A 507 3.57 2.72 17.91
CA ASP A 507 4.79 3.52 17.78
C ASP A 507 4.84 4.21 16.41
N ALA A 508 4.44 3.52 15.33
CA ALA A 508 4.33 4.10 13.99
C ALA A 508 3.31 5.24 13.92
N ASN A 509 2.12 5.06 14.52
CA ASN A 509 1.15 6.14 14.63
C ASN A 509 1.73 7.36 15.36
N ILE A 510 2.45 7.18 16.47
CA ILE A 510 3.10 8.27 17.21
C ILE A 510 4.13 9.03 16.36
N THR A 511 4.84 8.34 15.45
CA THR A 511 5.77 9.00 14.51
C THR A 511 5.06 9.63 13.31
N GLY A 512 3.74 9.51 13.22
CA GLY A 512 2.90 10.10 12.19
C GLY A 512 2.79 9.28 10.90
N LEU A 513 3.23 8.02 10.93
CA LEU A 513 2.98 7.06 9.84
C LEU A 513 1.49 6.75 9.72
N PHE A 514 1.07 6.37 8.52
CA PHE A 514 -0.27 5.82 8.33
C PHE A 514 -0.35 4.44 8.95
N THR A 515 -1.41 4.23 9.74
CA THR A 515 -1.72 2.94 10.33
C THR A 515 -3.04 2.40 9.81
N GLY A 516 -3.05 1.10 9.55
CA GLY A 516 -4.26 0.35 9.24
C GLY A 516 -4.46 -0.78 10.22
N TYR A 517 -5.66 -1.36 10.21
CA TYR A 517 -5.98 -2.50 11.07
C TYR A 517 -6.71 -3.57 10.26
N GLN A 518 -6.63 -4.82 10.70
CA GLN A 518 -7.45 -5.91 10.23
C GLN A 518 -8.04 -6.59 11.45
N THR A 519 -9.36 -6.75 11.46
CA THR A 519 -10.11 -7.49 12.48
C THR A 519 -9.59 -8.92 12.65
N VAL A 520 -9.91 -9.59 13.76
CA VAL A 520 -9.73 -11.04 13.88
C VAL A 520 -10.72 -11.80 13.01
N ASN A 521 -10.33 -12.98 12.55
CA ASN A 521 -11.28 -13.93 11.97
C ASN A 521 -12.17 -14.42 13.12
N ASP A 522 -13.42 -13.96 13.19
CA ASP A 522 -14.45 -14.29 14.21
C ASP A 522 -14.62 -13.25 15.31
N LEU A 523 -15.03 -12.03 14.93
CA LEU A 523 -15.54 -11.09 15.91
C LEU A 523 -16.87 -11.57 16.50
N GLY A 524 -17.65 -12.37 15.77
CA GLY A 524 -18.77 -13.14 16.30
C GLY A 524 -20.11 -12.39 16.37
N ASP A 525 -20.11 -11.06 16.48
CA ASP A 525 -21.32 -10.23 16.38
C ASP A 525 -21.01 -8.76 15.98
N ALA A 526 -22.07 -8.02 15.67
CA ALA A 526 -22.06 -6.61 15.30
C ALA A 526 -21.47 -5.66 16.37
N ASP A 527 -21.71 -5.91 17.67
CA ASP A 527 -21.26 -5.04 18.76
C ASP A 527 -19.73 -5.11 18.92
N ARG A 528 -19.16 -6.31 18.76
CA ARG A 528 -17.72 -6.54 18.76
C ARG A 528 -17.05 -5.93 17.53
N LEU A 529 -17.72 -5.94 16.37
CA LEU A 529 -17.26 -5.20 15.20
C LEU A 529 -17.26 -3.69 15.45
N GLY A 530 -18.33 -3.12 16.01
CA GLY A 530 -18.37 -1.72 16.41
C GLY A 530 -17.24 -1.33 17.34
N SER A 531 -17.01 -2.13 18.37
CA SER A 531 -15.92 -1.92 19.33
C SER A 531 -14.55 -1.96 18.65
N ALA A 532 -14.32 -2.91 17.75
CA ALA A 532 -13.07 -2.99 16.99
C ALA A 532 -12.87 -1.79 16.04
N LEU A 533 -13.93 -1.25 15.42
CA LEU A 533 -13.84 -0.06 14.58
C LEU A 533 -13.57 1.20 15.42
N ASP A 534 -14.17 1.31 16.61
CA ASP A 534 -13.91 2.41 17.54
C ASP A 534 -12.45 2.39 18.03
N ASP A 535 -11.96 1.21 18.47
CA ASP A 535 -10.57 1.01 18.84
C ASP A 535 -9.62 1.43 17.70
N ALA A 536 -9.91 1.02 16.46
CA ALA A 536 -9.10 1.41 15.31
C ALA A 536 -9.03 2.94 15.17
N LEU A 537 -10.16 3.65 15.29
CA LEU A 537 -10.18 5.13 15.25
C LEU A 537 -9.43 5.75 16.44
N GLU A 538 -9.60 5.22 17.66
CA GLU A 538 -8.87 5.68 18.84
C GLU A 538 -7.35 5.60 18.63
N PHE A 539 -6.90 4.54 17.93
CA PHE A 539 -5.50 4.37 17.56
C PHE A 539 -5.11 5.01 16.21
N ASN A 540 -5.86 6.05 15.79
CA ASN A 540 -5.67 6.83 14.56
C ASN A 540 -5.52 5.99 13.27
N ALA A 541 -6.23 4.87 13.17
CA ALA A 541 -6.34 4.17 11.90
C ALA A 541 -6.87 5.09 10.81
N VAL A 542 -6.30 4.95 9.61
CA VAL A 542 -6.87 5.57 8.40
C VAL A 542 -7.71 4.58 7.61
N PHE A 543 -7.52 3.27 7.79
CA PHE A 543 -8.36 2.23 7.20
C PHE A 543 -8.47 0.99 8.09
N VAL A 544 -9.50 0.19 7.88
CA VAL A 544 -9.70 -1.12 8.53
C VAL A 544 -10.11 -2.18 7.51
N GLU A 545 -9.53 -3.38 7.63
CA GLU A 545 -9.89 -4.58 6.91
C GLU A 545 -10.79 -5.48 7.77
N VAL A 546 -12.03 -5.71 7.33
CA VAL A 546 -13.04 -6.50 8.04
C VAL A 546 -13.24 -7.83 7.35
N TYR A 547 -13.22 -8.93 8.09
CA TYR A 547 -13.52 -10.24 7.50
C TYR A 547 -14.94 -10.26 6.94
N GLN A 548 -15.08 -10.69 5.69
CA GLN A 548 -16.39 -10.77 5.01
C GLN A 548 -17.45 -11.48 5.84
N LYS A 549 -17.09 -12.54 6.55
CA LYS A 549 -18.04 -13.29 7.40
C LYS A 549 -18.65 -12.45 8.51
N ASP A 550 -17.91 -11.48 9.07
CA ASP A 550 -18.38 -10.62 10.15
C ASP A 550 -19.38 -9.56 9.61
N LEU A 551 -19.50 -9.41 8.28
CA LEU A 551 -20.46 -8.55 7.60
C LEU A 551 -21.64 -9.29 6.98
N ILE A 552 -21.47 -10.58 6.63
CA ILE A 552 -22.48 -11.37 5.92
C ILE A 552 -23.28 -12.25 6.86
N ASP A 553 -22.60 -12.93 7.80
CA ASP A 553 -23.25 -13.98 8.58
C ASP A 553 -24.13 -13.41 9.72
N ASP A 554 -24.10 -12.09 9.92
CA ASP A 554 -24.89 -11.36 10.92
C ASP A 554 -25.66 -10.19 10.25
N ASP A 555 -26.95 -10.41 9.95
CA ASP A 555 -27.84 -9.35 9.41
C ASP A 555 -27.90 -8.12 10.34
N SER A 556 -27.63 -8.27 11.65
CA SER A 556 -27.61 -7.15 12.58
C SER A 556 -26.37 -6.25 12.39
N ALA A 557 -25.24 -6.82 11.96
CA ALA A 557 -24.03 -6.05 11.61
C ALA A 557 -24.24 -5.13 10.40
N ARG A 558 -25.27 -5.39 9.59
CA ARG A 558 -25.63 -4.55 8.44
C ARG A 558 -26.56 -3.40 8.80
N ALA A 559 -27.39 -3.55 9.82
CA ALA A 559 -28.46 -2.60 10.12
C ALA A 559 -27.91 -1.32 10.77
N GLU A 560 -27.16 -1.47 11.85
CA GLU A 560 -26.51 -0.40 12.61
C GLU A 560 -25.79 -1.04 13.79
N PHE A 561 -24.55 -0.64 14.07
CA PHE A 561 -23.84 -1.05 15.29
C PHE A 561 -23.19 0.17 15.93
N ASP A 562 -23.36 0.27 17.26
CA ASP A 562 -23.17 1.51 18.03
C ASP A 562 -23.93 2.73 17.44
N GLY A 563 -25.12 2.48 16.89
CA GLY A 563 -25.98 3.50 16.26
C GLY A 563 -25.39 4.13 14.99
N LYS A 564 -24.44 3.46 14.34
CA LYS A 564 -23.82 3.88 13.08
C LYS A 564 -23.97 2.78 12.04
N SER A 565 -24.28 3.18 10.80
CA SER A 565 -24.17 2.29 9.65
C SER A 565 -22.69 2.08 9.27
N LEU A 566 -22.40 1.06 8.46
CA LEU A 566 -21.06 0.85 7.91
C LEU A 566 -20.56 2.08 7.13
N ALA A 567 -21.46 2.78 6.42
CA ALA A 567 -21.20 4.04 5.71
C ALA A 567 -20.69 5.15 6.63
N ALA A 568 -21.32 5.25 7.80
CA ALA A 568 -20.95 6.25 8.79
C ALA A 568 -19.56 5.96 9.34
N TRP A 569 -19.23 4.69 9.59
CA TRP A 569 -17.88 4.27 9.99
C TRP A 569 -16.84 4.53 8.90
N ASP A 570 -17.10 4.12 7.66
CA ASP A 570 -16.24 4.36 6.50
C ASP A 570 -15.95 5.87 6.33
N SER A 571 -16.99 6.70 6.46
CA SER A 571 -16.87 8.15 6.47
C SER A 571 -15.99 8.70 7.59
N LEU A 572 -15.99 8.08 8.79
CA LEU A 572 -15.13 8.49 9.90
C LEU A 572 -13.65 8.21 9.60
N PHE A 573 -13.31 7.07 9.01
CA PHE A 573 -11.93 6.78 8.59
C PHE A 573 -11.44 7.77 7.52
N HIS A 574 -12.30 8.12 6.56
CA HIS A 574 -12.01 9.15 5.59
C HIS A 574 -11.82 10.55 6.23
N GLN A 575 -12.63 10.90 7.22
CA GLN A 575 -12.50 12.15 7.97
C GLN A 575 -11.19 12.18 8.77
N GLN A 576 -10.88 11.10 9.49
CA GLN A 576 -9.63 10.93 10.22
C GLN A 576 -8.43 11.15 9.29
N ARG A 577 -8.44 10.53 8.11
CA ARG A 577 -7.40 10.71 7.10
C ARG A 577 -7.33 12.15 6.56
N ARG A 578 -8.44 12.87 6.47
CA ARG A 578 -8.45 14.29 6.04
C ARG A 578 -8.16 15.29 7.17
N GLY A 579 -8.07 14.84 8.42
CA GLY A 579 -7.72 15.68 9.54
C GLY A 579 -6.32 16.29 9.39
N ASP A 580 -6.08 17.37 10.14
CA ASP A 580 -4.85 18.19 10.05
C ASP A 580 -3.57 17.35 10.24
N ASN A 581 -3.64 16.26 11.01
CA ASN A 581 -2.52 15.36 11.27
C ASN A 581 -1.93 14.69 10.02
N PHE A 582 -2.72 14.56 8.95
CA PHE A 582 -2.40 13.78 7.77
C PHE A 582 -2.54 14.54 6.45
N ARG A 583 -3.47 15.50 6.38
CA ARG A 583 -3.78 16.20 5.12
C ARG A 583 -2.57 16.93 4.54
N GLU A 584 -1.81 17.63 5.37
CA GLU A 584 -0.61 18.36 4.93
C GLU A 584 0.49 17.43 4.42
N LYS A 585 0.49 16.17 4.84
CA LYS A 585 1.56 15.21 4.56
C LYS A 585 1.39 14.47 3.25
N ALA A 586 0.15 14.15 2.87
CA ALA A 586 -0.11 13.28 1.72
C ALA A 586 -1.35 13.64 0.90
N GLY A 587 -1.98 14.79 1.14
CA GLY A 587 -3.15 15.25 0.37
C GLY A 587 -4.47 14.55 0.74
N ASP A 588 -5.54 14.88 0.02
CA ASP A 588 -6.84 14.19 0.13
C ASP A 588 -6.74 12.88 -0.68
N PRO A 589 -6.98 11.69 -0.08
CA PRO A 589 -6.99 10.42 -0.82
C PRO A 589 -8.12 10.31 -1.86
N PHE A 590 -9.18 11.11 -1.70
CA PHE A 590 -10.33 11.15 -2.60
C PHE A 590 -10.69 12.61 -2.95
N PRO A 591 -9.82 13.32 -3.69
CA PRO A 591 -10.07 14.71 -4.00
C PRO A 591 -11.26 14.82 -4.95
N LEU A 592 -12.13 15.79 -4.71
CA LEU A 592 -13.24 16.13 -5.61
C LEU A 592 -12.79 16.93 -6.83
N VAL A 593 -11.51 17.26 -6.92
CA VAL A 593 -10.92 17.94 -8.07
C VAL A 593 -9.65 17.22 -8.49
N HIS A 594 -9.57 16.87 -9.77
CA HIS A 594 -8.36 16.32 -10.40
C HIS A 594 -7.92 17.27 -11.51
N GLY A 595 -6.62 17.46 -11.68
CA GLY A 595 -6.07 18.40 -12.65
C GLY A 595 -4.96 17.77 -13.47
N HIS A 596 -4.94 18.04 -14.78
CA HIS A 596 -3.89 17.58 -15.68
C HIS A 596 -3.49 18.66 -16.70
N THR A 597 -2.20 18.85 -16.89
CA THR A 597 -1.65 19.75 -17.92
C THR A 597 -1.31 18.95 -19.17
N PHE A 598 -1.95 19.29 -20.29
CA PHE A 598 -1.85 18.50 -21.51
C PHE A 598 -0.68 18.94 -22.37
N THR A 599 -0.03 17.96 -23.00
CA THR A 599 1.05 18.20 -23.98
C THR A 599 0.63 17.66 -25.34
N ARG A 600 0.75 18.46 -26.38
CA ARG A 600 0.49 17.99 -27.74
C ARG A 600 1.62 17.07 -28.20
N THR A 601 1.29 15.81 -28.48
CA THR A 601 2.23 14.80 -29.00
C THR A 601 2.07 14.56 -30.50
N LEU A 602 0.95 14.98 -31.11
CA LEU A 602 0.77 14.91 -32.56
C LEU A 602 1.47 16.06 -33.30
N PRO A 603 2.09 15.79 -34.47
CA PRO A 603 2.61 16.86 -35.33
C PRO A 603 1.55 17.91 -35.64
N SER A 604 1.93 19.19 -35.72
CA SER A 604 1.00 20.30 -36.04
C SER A 604 0.27 20.12 -37.37
N THR A 605 0.82 19.30 -38.28
CA THR A 605 0.22 18.98 -39.58
C THR A 605 -0.95 17.98 -39.51
N ARG A 606 -1.19 17.32 -38.36
CA ARG A 606 -2.20 16.25 -38.21
C ARG A 606 -3.49 16.68 -37.49
N GLY A 607 -3.99 17.88 -37.74
CA GLY A 607 -5.27 18.35 -37.16
C GLY A 607 -5.29 18.32 -35.62
N ASN A 608 -6.47 18.22 -35.02
CA ASN A 608 -6.60 18.17 -33.56
C ASN A 608 -6.16 16.80 -33.01
N GLN A 609 -5.41 16.79 -31.91
CA GLN A 609 -5.22 15.58 -31.13
C GLN A 609 -6.43 15.39 -30.22
N THR A 610 -7.16 14.30 -30.42
CA THR A 610 -8.38 14.02 -29.65
C THR A 610 -8.08 12.95 -28.61
N LEU A 611 -8.40 13.24 -27.36
CA LEU A 611 -8.32 12.32 -26.23
C LEU A 611 -9.72 12.13 -25.68
N GLN A 612 -10.07 10.88 -25.33
CA GLN A 612 -11.40 10.51 -24.89
C GLN A 612 -11.32 9.80 -23.55
N TYR A 613 -12.35 10.00 -22.73
CA TYR A 613 -12.39 9.47 -21.37
C TYR A 613 -13.82 9.25 -20.91
N VAL A 614 -13.94 8.40 -19.89
CA VAL A 614 -15.20 8.05 -19.21
C VAL A 614 -15.05 8.23 -17.69
N VAL A 615 -16.15 8.17 -16.95
CA VAL A 615 -16.14 8.11 -15.48
C VAL A 615 -16.26 6.64 -15.05
N SER A 616 -15.23 6.09 -14.39
CA SER A 616 -15.14 4.64 -14.10
C SER A 616 -16.40 4.05 -13.43
N PRO A 617 -16.85 4.50 -12.24
CA PRO A 617 -17.99 3.87 -11.55
C PRO A 617 -19.33 4.04 -12.27
N ARG A 618 -19.43 4.95 -13.25
CA ARG A 618 -20.69 5.23 -13.98
C ARG A 618 -20.72 4.61 -15.37
N CYS A 619 -19.61 4.02 -15.81
CA CYS A 619 -19.46 3.63 -17.19
C CYS A 619 -20.45 2.52 -17.59
N LYS A 620 -20.66 1.52 -16.72
CA LYS A 620 -21.46 0.32 -17.03
C LYS A 620 -22.95 0.61 -17.25
N GLU A 621 -23.53 1.52 -16.47
CA GLU A 621 -24.96 1.82 -16.51
C GLU A 621 -25.33 2.74 -17.68
N ASN A 622 -24.52 3.78 -17.91
CA ASN A 622 -24.80 4.80 -18.90
C ASN A 622 -23.48 5.46 -19.36
N PRO A 623 -22.73 4.85 -20.29
CA PRO A 623 -21.42 5.34 -20.67
C PRO A 623 -21.52 6.72 -21.31
N GLN A 624 -20.99 7.72 -20.61
CA GLN A 624 -20.80 9.07 -21.13
C GLN A 624 -19.33 9.25 -21.51
N ILE A 625 -19.07 9.89 -22.65
CA ILE A 625 -17.72 10.15 -23.13
C ILE A 625 -17.45 11.66 -23.08
N GLY A 626 -16.39 12.03 -22.37
CA GLY A 626 -15.78 13.34 -22.44
C GLY A 626 -14.70 13.36 -23.53
N LYS A 627 -14.51 14.52 -24.17
CA LYS A 627 -13.49 14.70 -25.22
C LYS A 627 -12.62 15.93 -24.94
N ILE A 628 -11.31 15.76 -25.06
CA ILE A 628 -10.33 16.86 -25.09
C ILE A 628 -9.73 16.93 -26.49
N HIS A 629 -9.78 18.11 -27.10
CA HIS A 629 -9.14 18.41 -28.38
C HIS A 629 -7.97 19.36 -28.15
N ILE A 630 -6.74 18.86 -28.29
CA ILE A 630 -5.53 19.69 -28.26
C ILE A 630 -5.33 20.25 -29.67
N LEU A 631 -5.48 21.56 -29.82
CA LEU A 631 -5.37 22.28 -31.08
C LEU A 631 -3.92 22.30 -31.60
N PRO A 632 -3.68 22.41 -32.91
CA PRO A 632 -2.37 22.77 -33.44
C PRO A 632 -1.97 24.17 -32.97
N ASN A 633 -0.69 24.35 -32.61
CA ASN A 633 -0.10 25.66 -32.28
C ASN A 633 -0.07 26.62 -33.47
#